data_AF-A0A820N5P1-F1
#
_entry.id   AF-A0A820N5P1-F1
#
_cell.length_a   1.000
_cell.length_b   1.000
_cell.length_c   1.000
_cell.angle_alpha   90.00
_cell.angle_beta   90.00
_cell.angle_gamma   90.00
#
_symmetry.space_group_name_H-M   'P 1'
#
loop_
_entity.id
_entity.type
_entity.pdbx_description
1 polymer ?
#
loop_
_entity_poly.entity_id
_entity_poly.type
_entity_poly.pdbx_seq_one_letter_code
_entity_poly.pdbx_strand_id
1 'polypeptide(L)'
;FVDEVSLIQAKLWGAIHARLTQIMGIHSNTAIFGNVGIIAIGDFYQCSPVASSSIYSSLLWSDHFEYIELKINERQKTNSSFSQMLNRIRKLKKKEDMNKEDRNSLEKCHQRYLHKEYHPESLHLFAKNTQVDTHNL
;
A
#
# COMPACT_ATOMS: atom_id res chain seq x y z
N PHE A 1 6.67 -11.63 10.54
CA PHE A 1 5.68 -11.33 9.50
C PHE A 1 5.39 -9.85 9.53
N VAL A 2 5.38 -9.19 8.37
CA VAL A 2 5.17 -7.74 8.23
C VAL A 2 4.12 -7.52 7.15
N ASP A 3 3.00 -6.94 7.52
CA ASP A 3 1.94 -6.56 6.58
C ASP A 3 1.99 -5.06 6.27
N GLU A 4 1.42 -4.66 5.14
CA GLU A 4 1.44 -3.29 4.61
C GLU A 4 2.83 -2.65 4.61
N VAL A 5 3.81 -3.40 4.10
CA VAL A 5 5.22 -3.01 4.10
C VAL A 5 5.51 -1.70 3.32
N SER A 6 4.59 -1.28 2.46
CA SER A 6 4.64 -0.01 1.71
C SER A 6 4.63 1.23 2.60
N LEU A 7 4.03 1.14 3.79
CA LEU A 7 3.96 2.23 4.77
C LEU A 7 5.23 2.36 5.62
N ILE A 8 6.15 1.40 5.54
CA ILE A 8 7.34 1.35 6.40
C ILE A 8 8.43 2.27 5.85
N GLN A 9 8.98 3.08 6.74
CA GLN A 9 10.11 3.96 6.44
C GLN A 9 11.43 3.19 6.46
N ALA A 10 12.37 3.55 5.59
CA ALA A 10 13.71 2.95 5.57
C ALA A 10 14.45 3.05 6.92
N LYS A 11 14.23 4.15 7.67
CA LYS A 11 14.80 4.33 9.01
C LYS A 11 14.24 3.33 10.03
N LEU A 12 12.93 3.11 10.01
CA LEU A 12 12.28 2.13 10.88
C LEU A 12 12.75 0.71 10.54
N TRP A 13 12.93 0.42 9.25
CA TRP A 13 13.47 -0.85 8.78
C TRP A 13 14.87 -1.14 9.32
N GLY A 14 15.78 -0.15 9.24
CA GLY A 14 17.11 -0.26 9.84
C GLY A 14 17.08 -0.41 11.36
N ALA A 15 16.15 0.28 12.05
CA ALA A 15 15.98 0.13 13.49
C ALA A 15 15.49 -1.27 13.88
N ILE A 16 14.56 -1.85 13.11
CA ILE A 16 14.10 -3.24 13.30
C ILE A 16 15.27 -4.21 13.17
N HIS A 17 16.08 -4.05 12.11
CA HIS A 17 17.30 -4.84 11.92
C HIS A 17 18.23 -4.75 13.13
N ALA A 18 18.60 -3.53 13.54
CA ALA A 18 19.53 -3.32 14.65
C ALA A 18 19.01 -3.95 15.96
N ARG A 19 17.70 -3.84 16.23
CA ARG A 19 17.10 -4.41 17.44
C ARG A 19 17.04 -5.93 17.41
N LEU A 20 16.72 -6.54 16.26
CA LEU A 20 16.76 -8.00 16.13
C LEU A 20 18.18 -8.53 16.30
N THR A 21 19.16 -7.93 15.63
CA THR A 21 20.58 -8.30 15.77
C THR A 21 21.04 -8.20 17.22
N GLN A 22 20.65 -7.15 17.94
CA GLN A 22 20.98 -6.97 19.36
C GLN A 22 20.34 -8.04 20.25
N ILE A 23 19.04 -8.32 20.08
CA ILE A 23 18.30 -9.28 20.91
C ILE A 23 18.83 -10.71 20.69
N MET A 24 19.18 -11.05 19.45
CA MET A 24 19.72 -12.37 19.11
C MET A 24 21.18 -12.54 19.54
N GLY A 25 21.87 -11.47 19.96
CA GLY A 25 23.27 -11.53 20.39
C GLY A 25 24.26 -11.90 19.28
N ILE A 26 23.87 -11.75 18.01
CA ILE A 26 24.70 -12.11 16.86
C ILE A 26 25.41 -10.85 16.37
N HIS A 27 26.72 -10.78 16.54
CA HIS A 27 27.53 -9.62 16.15
C HIS A 27 28.26 -9.82 14.81
N SER A 28 27.60 -10.48 13.85
CA SER A 28 28.13 -10.66 12.50
C SER A 28 27.43 -9.72 11.52
N ASN A 29 28.21 -9.07 10.66
CA ASN A 29 27.67 -8.26 9.55
C ASN A 29 26.92 -9.10 8.50
N THR A 30 27.08 -10.43 8.53
CA THR A 30 26.32 -11.35 7.67
C THR A 30 24.97 -11.75 8.25
N ALA A 31 24.71 -11.46 9.53
CA ALA A 31 23.48 -11.84 10.21
C ALA A 31 22.38 -10.80 9.99
N ILE A 32 21.78 -10.84 8.81
CA ILE A 32 20.70 -9.94 8.43
C ILE A 32 19.46 -10.22 9.31
N PHE A 33 19.01 -9.19 10.02
CA PHE A 33 17.93 -9.25 11.03
C PHE A 33 18.17 -10.29 12.13
N GLY A 34 19.42 -10.50 12.54
CA GLY A 34 19.75 -11.50 13.56
C GLY A 34 19.37 -12.92 13.15
N ASN A 35 19.44 -13.24 11.85
CA ASN A 35 19.04 -14.53 11.24
C ASN A 35 17.55 -14.87 11.43
N VAL A 36 16.70 -13.87 11.66
CA VAL A 36 15.25 -14.06 11.68
C VAL A 36 14.72 -14.06 10.25
N GLY A 37 13.99 -15.13 9.89
CA GLY A 37 13.26 -15.18 8.62
C GLY A 37 12.12 -14.16 8.60
N ILE A 38 12.14 -13.25 7.61
CA ILE A 38 11.12 -12.21 7.46
C ILE A 38 10.30 -12.48 6.20
N ILE A 39 8.98 -12.55 6.40
CA ILE A 39 7.99 -12.49 5.32
C ILE A 39 7.34 -11.11 5.39
N ALA A 40 7.44 -10.35 4.31
CA ALA A 40 6.86 -9.03 4.16
C ALA A 40 5.85 -9.01 3.00
N ILE A 41 4.67 -8.45 3.24
CA ILE A 41 3.58 -8.35 2.27
C ILE A 41 3.15 -6.89 2.17
N GLY A 42 2.82 -6.46 0.96
CA GLY A 42 2.26 -5.14 0.72
C GLY A 42 2.29 -4.76 -0.76
N ASP A 43 1.89 -3.53 -1.04
CA ASP A 43 1.82 -2.98 -2.38
C ASP A 43 2.40 -1.57 -2.42
N PHE A 44 3.57 -1.44 -3.05
CA PHE A 44 4.26 -0.15 -3.18
C PHE A 44 3.57 0.85 -4.13
N TYR A 45 2.54 0.43 -4.87
CA TYR A 45 1.68 1.36 -5.61
C TYR A 45 0.60 2.01 -4.73
N GLN A 46 0.46 1.59 -3.47
CA GLN A 46 -0.45 2.21 -2.51
C GLN A 46 0.25 3.36 -1.76
N CYS A 47 -0.21 3.66 -0.55
CA CYS A 47 0.34 4.73 0.28
C CYS A 47 1.83 4.51 0.56
N SER A 48 2.63 5.53 0.27
CA SER A 48 4.02 5.61 0.68
C SER A 48 4.13 6.00 2.15
N PRO A 49 5.29 5.80 2.80
CA PRO A 49 5.48 6.26 4.17
C PRO A 49 5.33 7.76 4.29
N VAL A 50 4.77 8.23 5.41
CA VAL A 50 4.53 9.66 5.63
C VAL A 50 5.88 10.39 5.71
N ALA A 51 6.07 11.37 4.81
CA ALA A 51 7.20 12.30 4.79
C ALA A 51 8.59 11.64 4.89
N SER A 52 8.77 10.44 4.32
CA SER A 52 10.02 9.70 4.43
C SER A 52 10.25 8.79 3.21
N SER A 53 11.46 8.26 3.09
CA SER A 53 11.79 7.30 2.04
C SER A 53 11.26 5.91 2.37
N SER A 54 10.73 5.25 1.35
CA SER A 54 10.28 3.86 1.45
C SER A 54 11.45 2.90 1.62
N ILE A 55 11.16 1.75 2.23
CA ILE A 55 12.13 0.65 2.42
C ILE A 55 12.84 0.22 1.13
N TYR A 56 12.20 0.31 -0.04
CA TYR A 56 12.84 -0.07 -1.31
C TYR A 56 14.03 0.83 -1.69
N SER A 57 14.21 1.97 -1.00
CA SER A 57 15.41 2.82 -1.13
C SER A 57 16.59 2.36 -0.26
N SER A 58 16.41 1.33 0.57
CA SER A 58 17.42 0.81 1.48
C SER A 58 18.13 -0.41 0.89
N LEU A 59 19.46 -0.46 1.04
CA LEU A 59 20.26 -1.65 0.71
C LEU A 59 19.82 -2.89 1.49
N LEU A 60 19.37 -2.68 2.74
CA LEU A 60 18.86 -3.76 3.59
C LEU A 60 17.62 -4.45 2.99
N TRP A 61 16.89 -3.74 2.13
CA TRP A 61 15.78 -4.31 1.36
C TRP A 61 16.27 -4.85 0.02
N SER A 62 16.96 -4.03 -0.78
CA SER A 62 17.34 -4.39 -2.16
C SER A 62 18.26 -5.61 -2.25
N ASP A 63 19.11 -5.83 -1.24
CA ASP A 63 20.18 -6.83 -1.31
C ASP A 63 19.80 -8.16 -0.64
N HIS A 64 18.71 -8.18 0.13
CA HIS A 64 18.39 -9.31 1.03
C HIS A 64 16.96 -9.84 0.91
N PHE A 65 16.11 -9.22 0.10
CA PHE A 65 14.75 -9.69 -0.14
C PHE A 65 14.58 -10.26 -1.54
N GLU A 66 14.14 -11.52 -1.59
CA GLU A 66 13.54 -12.09 -2.79
C GLU A 66 12.08 -11.64 -2.86
N TYR A 67 11.60 -11.27 -4.05
CA TYR A 67 10.22 -10.82 -4.24
C TYR A 67 9.43 -11.80 -5.11
N ILE A 68 8.16 -11.99 -4.75
CA ILE A 68 7.19 -12.76 -5.52
C ILE A 68 5.97 -11.87 -5.75
N GLU A 69 5.56 -11.70 -7.00
CA GLU A 69 4.36 -10.93 -7.37
C GLU A 69 3.14 -11.84 -7.46
N LEU A 70 2.12 -11.56 -6.64
CA LEU A 70 0.80 -12.18 -6.77
C LEU A 70 0.01 -11.50 -7.88
N LYS A 71 -0.40 -12.26 -8.90
CA LYS A 71 -1.06 -11.74 -10.11
C LYS A 71 -2.59 -11.80 -10.07
N ILE A 72 -3.15 -12.66 -9.23
CA ILE A 72 -4.59 -12.90 -9.15
C ILE A 72 -5.18 -12.09 -8.01
N ASN A 73 -6.15 -11.22 -8.33
CA ASN A 73 -6.89 -10.45 -7.34
C ASN A 73 -8.27 -11.10 -7.10
N GLU A 74 -8.41 -11.71 -5.92
CA GLU A 74 -9.63 -12.40 -5.50
C GLU A 74 -10.78 -11.47 -5.09
N ARG A 75 -10.48 -10.22 -4.71
CA ARG A 75 -11.48 -9.26 -4.20
C ARG A 75 -12.46 -8.83 -5.29
N GLN A 76 -11.98 -8.64 -6.53
CA GLN A 76 -12.80 -8.26 -7.68
C GLN A 76 -13.04 -9.39 -8.68
N LYS A 77 -12.90 -10.67 -8.27
CA LYS A 77 -12.92 -11.83 -9.19
C LYS A 77 -14.17 -11.94 -10.06
N THR A 78 -15.32 -11.46 -9.60
CA THR A 78 -16.59 -11.52 -10.32
C THR A 78 -16.78 -10.38 -11.33
N ASN A 79 -15.89 -9.38 -11.34
CA ASN A 79 -16.01 -8.20 -12.20
C ASN A 79 -14.67 -7.87 -12.87
N SER A 80 -14.43 -8.53 -14.01
CA SER A 80 -13.19 -8.40 -14.78
C SER A 80 -12.93 -6.97 -15.26
N SER A 81 -13.96 -6.28 -15.78
CA SER A 81 -13.79 -4.90 -16.27
C SER A 81 -13.41 -3.94 -15.15
N PHE A 82 -14.01 -4.09 -13.97
CA PHE A 82 -13.65 -3.30 -12.78
C PHE A 82 -12.24 -3.61 -12.29
N SER A 83 -11.86 -4.90 -12.22
CA SER A 83 -10.51 -5.32 -11.84
C SER A 83 -9.44 -4.75 -12.78
N GLN A 84 -9.70 -4.78 -14.09
CA GLN A 84 -8.80 -4.21 -15.10
C GLN A 84 -8.68 -2.69 -14.97
N MET A 85 -9.79 -1.98 -14.72
CA MET A 85 -9.78 -0.54 -14.44
C MET A 85 -8.90 -0.22 -13.22
N LEU A 86 -9.09 -0.93 -12.10
CA LEU A 86 -8.28 -0.73 -10.89
C LEU A 86 -6.79 -1.00 -11.14
N ASN A 87 -6.44 -2.04 -11.89
CA ASN A 87 -5.05 -2.34 -12.22
C ASN A 87 -4.39 -1.25 -13.09
N ARG A 88 -5.14 -0.62 -13.99
CA ARG A 88 -4.67 0.54 -14.76
C ARG A 88 -4.48 1.76 -13.87
N ILE A 89 -5.47 2.09 -13.03
CA ILE A 89 -5.42 3.23 -12.09
C ILE A 89 -4.23 3.08 -11.13
N ARG A 90 -4.00 1.87 -10.60
CA ARG A 90 -2.88 1.57 -9.69
C ARG A 90 -1.51 1.99 -10.25
N LYS A 91 -1.32 1.92 -11.56
CA LYS A 91 -0.04 2.22 -12.23
C LYS A 91 -0.02 3.58 -12.95
N LEU A 92 -1.14 4.32 -12.93
CA LEU A 92 -1.29 5.58 -13.65
C LEU A 92 -0.39 6.65 -13.04
N LYS A 93 0.50 7.24 -13.84
CA LYS A 93 1.37 8.33 -13.37
C LYS A 93 0.64 9.66 -13.46
N LYS A 94 1.04 10.62 -12.62
CA LYS A 94 0.45 11.97 -12.56
C LYS A 94 0.40 12.72 -13.91
N LYS A 95 1.33 12.42 -14.83
CA LYS A 95 1.42 13.04 -16.16
C LYS A 95 0.73 12.23 -17.27
N GLU A 96 0.22 11.04 -16.97
CA GLU A 96 -0.46 10.18 -17.93
C GLU A 96 -1.96 10.42 -17.86
N ASP A 97 -2.60 10.48 -19.03
CA ASP A 97 -4.05 10.61 -19.09
C ASP A 97 -4.74 9.28 -18.81
N MET A 98 -5.75 9.34 -17.95
CA MET A 98 -6.68 8.23 -17.78
C MET A 98 -7.54 8.07 -19.03
N ASN A 99 -7.76 6.83 -19.47
CA ASN A 99 -8.66 6.57 -20.59
C ASN A 99 -10.08 7.06 -20.28
N LYS A 100 -10.85 7.30 -21.35
CA LYS A 100 -12.19 7.90 -21.25
C LYS A 100 -13.19 6.99 -20.53
N GLU A 101 -13.07 5.67 -20.70
CA GLU A 101 -13.99 4.69 -20.11
C GLU A 101 -13.87 4.62 -18.59
N ASP A 102 -12.64 4.56 -18.08
CA ASP A 102 -12.32 4.54 -16.65
C ASP A 102 -12.75 5.86 -16.00
N ARG A 103 -12.44 6.99 -16.67
CA ARG A 103 -12.86 8.32 -16.21
C ARG A 103 -14.38 8.42 -16.11
N ASN A 104 -15.10 7.99 -17.14
CA ASN A 104 -16.56 8.01 -17.13
C ASN A 104 -17.15 7.11 -16.03
N SER A 105 -16.52 5.96 -15.77
CA SER A 105 -16.94 5.03 -14.72
C SER A 105 -16.77 5.65 -13.32
N LEU A 106 -15.64 6.30 -13.06
CA LEU A 106 -15.39 7.01 -11.81
C LEU A 106 -16.32 8.21 -11.64
N GLU A 107 -16.57 8.98 -12.70
CA GLU A 107 -17.47 10.14 -12.66
C GLU A 107 -18.89 9.70 -12.31
N LYS A 108 -19.40 8.61 -12.89
CA LYS A 108 -20.70 8.05 -12.51
C LYS A 108 -20.77 7.70 -11.02
N CYS A 109 -19.72 7.08 -10.47
CA CYS A 109 -19.65 6.79 -9.03
C CYS A 109 -19.64 8.07 -8.20
N HIS A 110 -18.91 9.10 -8.63
CA HIS A 110 -18.87 10.40 -7.96
C HIS A 110 -20.24 11.09 -7.96
N GLN A 111 -20.95 11.07 -9.08
CA GLN A 111 -22.30 11.63 -9.18
C GLN A 111 -23.28 10.91 -8.25
N ARG A 112 -23.25 9.57 -8.20
CA ARG A 112 -24.06 8.81 -7.23
C ARG A 112 -23.80 9.23 -5.79
N TYR A 113 -22.54 9.47 -5.44
CA TYR A 113 -22.18 9.97 -4.12
C TYR A 113 -22.76 11.37 -3.85
N LEU A 114 -22.65 12.32 -4.79
CA LEU A 114 -23.21 13.66 -4.63
C LEU A 114 -24.74 13.67 -4.46
N HIS A 115 -25.44 12.79 -5.18
CA HIS A 115 -26.89 12.62 -5.09
C HIS A 115 -27.34 11.77 -3.89
N LYS A 116 -26.40 11.35 -3.01
CA LYS A 116 -26.66 10.47 -1.86
C LYS A 116 -27.30 9.12 -2.23
N GLU A 117 -26.96 8.59 -3.40
CA GLU A 117 -27.42 7.29 -3.92
C GLU A 117 -26.55 6.13 -3.39
N TYR A 118 -26.48 6.01 -2.06
CA TYR A 118 -25.77 4.95 -1.35
C TYR A 118 -26.54 4.56 -0.09
N HIS A 119 -26.19 3.39 0.46
CA HIS A 119 -26.81 2.90 1.69
C HIS A 119 -26.42 3.82 2.87
N PRO A 120 -27.36 4.22 3.76
CA PRO A 120 -27.07 5.14 4.86
C PRO A 120 -25.90 4.72 5.75
N GLU A 121 -25.77 3.41 6.02
CA GLU A 121 -24.69 2.82 6.83
C GLU A 121 -23.42 2.48 6.02
N SER A 122 -23.22 3.10 4.85
CA SER A 122 -22.01 2.84 4.06
C SER A 122 -20.78 3.39 4.79
N LEU A 123 -19.66 2.68 4.72
CA LEU A 123 -18.38 3.23 5.20
C LEU A 123 -17.94 4.38 4.29
N HIS A 124 -17.67 5.54 4.88
CA HIS A 124 -17.14 6.70 4.19
C HIS A 124 -15.62 6.81 4.39
N LEU A 125 -14.87 6.93 3.29
CA LEU A 125 -13.42 7.10 3.31
C LEU A 125 -13.06 8.54 2.93
N PHE A 126 -12.21 9.18 3.75
CA PHE A 126 -11.75 10.55 3.54
C PHE A 126 -10.23 10.64 3.59
N ALA A 127 -9.68 11.66 2.93
CA ALA A 127 -8.24 11.88 2.90
C ALA A 127 -7.70 12.53 4.19
N LYS A 128 -8.54 13.22 4.96
CA LYS A 128 -8.15 13.96 6.17
C LYS A 128 -9.02 13.57 7.36
N ASN A 129 -8.39 13.45 8.53
CA ASN A 129 -9.09 13.16 9.79
C ASN A 129 -10.18 14.20 10.09
N THR A 130 -9.95 15.49 9.80
CA THR A 130 -10.96 16.53 10.01
C THR A 130 -12.26 16.28 9.23
N GLN A 131 -12.19 15.65 8.06
CA GLN A 131 -13.37 15.29 7.26
C GLN A 131 -14.07 14.06 7.83
N VAL A 132 -13.30 13.10 8.36
CA VAL A 132 -13.82 11.94 9.10
C VAL A 132 -14.59 12.42 10.33
N ASP A 133 -13.98 13.29 11.12
CA ASP A 133 -14.59 13.85 12.33
C ASP A 133 -15.87 14.60 12.00
N THR A 134 -15.88 15.41 10.93
CA THR A 134 -17.08 16.15 10.50
C THR A 134 -18.22 15.23 10.07
N HIS A 135 -17.91 14.07 9.48
CA HIS A 135 -18.93 13.13 9.02
C HIS A 135 -19.47 12.24 10.14
N ASN A 136 -18.67 11.96 11.16
CA ASN A 136 -19.04 11.09 12.29
C ASN A 136 -19.74 11.83 13.44
N LEU A 137 -19.80 13.16 13.40
CA LEU A 137 -20.55 14.02 14.33
C LEU A 137 -22.04 14.04 14.00
#